data_AF-R2SL08-F1
#
_entry.id   AF-R2SL08-F1
#
_cell.length_a   1.000
_cell.length_b   1.000
_cell.length_c   1.000
_cell.angle_alpha   90.00
_cell.angle_beta   90.00
_cell.angle_gamma   90.00
#
_symmetry.space_group_name_H-M   'P 1'
#
loop_
_entity.id
_entity.type
_entity.pdbx_description
1 polymer ?
#
loop_
_entity_poly.entity_id
_entity_poly.type
_entity_poly.pdbx_seq_one_letter_code
_entity_poly.pdbx_strand_id
1 'polypeptide(L)'
;MQVQPHDFFEERALFYLAKAYMSPDGDEAAKDYIENNNFSGLCPTYGINIVDFHLFDPDEEALQSFSLRNDKNARLYLGRKQQPLLSLCFFSLKNKNVEPNSPLAHWQYFFKTGEVTENAPDYIKAAKKRIDFYQLDEEEKKMIMRIDKAKAIKKAEIDYA
;
A
#
# COMPACT_ATOMS: atom_id res chain seq x y z
N MET A 1 6.41 6.65 -19.75
CA MET A 1 5.95 5.37 -20.34
C MET A 1 4.57 5.10 -19.74
N GLN A 2 3.50 5.40 -20.49
CA GLN A 2 2.13 5.20 -20.01
C GLN A 2 1.80 3.72 -20.15
N VAL A 3 1.52 3.06 -19.03
CA VAL A 3 1.14 1.64 -18.98
C VAL A 3 -0.26 1.55 -19.60
N GLN A 4 -0.35 1.06 -20.83
CA GLN A 4 -1.62 0.78 -21.50
C GLN A 4 -2.41 -0.27 -20.69
N PRO A 5 -3.74 -0.30 -20.76
CA PRO A 5 -4.52 -1.41 -20.22
C PRO A 5 -4.00 -2.70 -20.84
N HIS A 6 -3.35 -3.51 -20.03
CA HIS A 6 -2.82 -4.79 -20.47
C HIS A 6 -3.97 -5.80 -20.55
N ASP A 7 -3.99 -6.61 -21.61
CA ASP A 7 -4.91 -7.73 -21.68
C ASP A 7 -4.79 -8.60 -20.42
N PHE A 8 -5.94 -9.02 -19.90
CA PHE A 8 -6.06 -9.87 -18.72
C PHE A 8 -5.48 -9.28 -17.43
N PHE A 9 -5.52 -7.95 -17.26
CA PHE A 9 -4.98 -7.28 -16.09
C PHE A 9 -5.59 -7.78 -14.77
N GLU A 10 -6.90 -7.97 -14.73
CA GLU A 10 -7.63 -8.42 -13.53
C GLU A 10 -7.24 -9.84 -13.13
N GLU A 11 -7.18 -10.75 -14.11
CA GLU A 11 -6.79 -12.14 -13.92
C GLU A 11 -5.34 -12.22 -13.46
N ARG A 12 -4.46 -11.38 -14.00
CA ARG A 12 -3.06 -11.30 -13.55
C ARG A 12 -2.95 -10.76 -12.13
N ALA A 13 -3.70 -9.72 -11.78
CA ALA A 13 -3.74 -9.17 -10.43
C ALA A 13 -4.20 -10.23 -9.41
N LEU A 14 -5.26 -10.97 -9.75
CA LEU A 14 -5.75 -12.09 -8.94
C LEU A 14 -4.73 -13.23 -8.85
N PHE A 15 -4.10 -13.59 -9.98
CA PHE A 15 -3.06 -14.62 -10.02
C PHE A 15 -1.89 -14.28 -9.09
N TYR A 16 -1.38 -13.05 -9.14
CA TYR A 16 -0.27 -12.64 -8.28
C TYR A 16 -0.67 -12.57 -6.80
N LEU A 17 -1.89 -12.12 -6.50
CA LEU A 17 -2.44 -12.15 -5.14
C LEU A 17 -2.52 -13.58 -4.59
N ALA A 18 -3.07 -14.51 -5.36
CA ALA A 18 -3.14 -15.92 -4.97
C ALA A 18 -1.75 -16.54 -4.83
N LYS A 19 -0.83 -16.23 -5.76
CA LYS A 19 0.55 -16.73 -5.71
C LYS A 19 1.28 -16.24 -4.46
N ALA A 20 1.13 -14.96 -4.10
CA ALA A 20 1.71 -14.40 -2.90
C ALA A 20 1.13 -15.05 -1.63
N TYR A 21 -0.19 -15.29 -1.59
CA TYR A 21 -0.82 -16.02 -0.49
C TYR A 21 -0.28 -17.45 -0.34
N MET A 22 0.00 -18.12 -1.45
CA MET A 22 0.55 -19.48 -1.48
C MET A 22 2.08 -19.54 -1.32
N SER A 23 2.77 -18.40 -1.25
CA SER A 23 4.24 -18.40 -1.16
C SER A 23 4.68 -19.04 0.15
N PRO A 24 5.70 -19.91 0.15
CA PRO A 24 6.22 -20.57 1.35
C PRO A 24 6.83 -19.57 2.36
N ASP A 25 7.04 -18.31 1.96
CA ASP A 25 7.45 -17.20 2.85
C ASP A 25 6.35 -16.75 3.82
N GLY A 26 5.36 -17.61 4.06
CA GLY A 26 4.34 -17.45 5.05
C GLY A 26 4.96 -17.43 6.44
N ASP A 27 5.49 -16.26 6.80
CA ASP A 27 6.04 -15.86 8.09
C ASP A 27 6.58 -17.06 8.89
N GLU A 28 7.77 -17.57 8.55
CA GLU A 28 8.47 -18.58 9.36
C GLU A 28 8.73 -18.07 10.80
N ALA A 29 8.66 -16.75 11.01
CA ALA A 29 8.70 -16.09 12.30
C ALA A 29 7.30 -15.91 12.94
N ALA A 30 6.23 -16.41 12.30
CA ALA A 30 4.89 -16.41 12.86
C ALA A 30 4.90 -17.25 14.12
N LYS A 31 4.41 -16.65 15.21
CA LYS A 31 4.27 -17.32 16.51
C LYS A 31 3.48 -18.63 16.46
N ASP A 32 2.68 -18.84 15.40
CA ASP A 32 1.78 -19.97 15.23
C ASP A 32 2.23 -20.94 14.13
N TYR A 33 3.48 -20.84 13.65
CA TYR A 33 4.03 -21.81 12.69
C TYR A 33 4.08 -23.21 13.31
N ILE A 34 3.58 -24.20 12.57
CA ILE A 34 3.55 -25.60 12.98
C ILE A 34 4.45 -26.38 12.03
N GLU A 35 5.50 -26.98 12.59
CA GLU A 35 6.41 -27.87 11.84
C GLU A 35 5.62 -28.97 11.12
N ASN A 36 5.96 -29.23 9.86
CA ASN A 36 5.27 -30.18 8.96
C ASN A 36 3.82 -29.79 8.58
N ASN A 37 3.41 -28.54 8.80
CA ASN A 37 2.15 -28.02 8.27
C ASN A 37 2.37 -26.74 7.45
N ASN A 38 2.56 -26.91 6.15
CA ASN A 38 2.80 -25.81 5.20
C ASN A 38 1.67 -24.77 5.17
N PHE A 39 0.46 -25.11 5.64
CA PHE A 39 -0.67 -24.16 5.68
C PHE A 39 -0.64 -23.25 6.93
N SER A 40 0.13 -23.61 7.95
CA SER A 40 0.25 -22.81 9.18
C SER A 40 0.99 -21.48 8.96
N GLY A 41 1.84 -21.41 7.95
CA GLY A 41 2.56 -20.20 7.56
C GLY A 41 1.71 -19.21 6.74
N LEU A 42 0.61 -19.63 6.12
CA LEU A 42 -0.14 -18.77 5.19
C LEU A 42 -0.54 -17.44 5.83
N CYS A 43 -0.11 -16.34 5.22
CA CYS A 43 -0.37 -14.99 5.70
C CYS A 43 -1.48 -14.31 4.89
N PRO A 44 -2.34 -13.49 5.53
CA PRO A 44 -3.22 -12.59 4.81
C PRO A 44 -2.45 -11.79 3.78
N THR A 45 -2.99 -11.71 2.58
CA THR A 45 -2.34 -11.00 1.49
C THR A 45 -3.23 -9.90 0.95
N TYR A 46 -2.61 -8.74 0.71
CA TYR A 46 -3.24 -7.56 0.15
C TYR A 46 -2.62 -7.27 -1.22
N GLY A 47 -3.44 -7.31 -2.26
CA GLY A 47 -3.06 -6.87 -3.60
C GLY A 47 -3.48 -5.41 -3.79
N ILE A 48 -2.53 -4.49 -3.95
CA ILE A 48 -2.82 -3.07 -4.19
C ILE A 48 -2.34 -2.73 -5.59
N ASN A 49 -3.26 -2.35 -6.47
CA ASN A 49 -3.00 -2.07 -7.87
C ASN A 49 -3.33 -0.60 -8.16
N ILE A 50 -2.33 0.19 -8.51
CA ILE A 50 -2.50 1.60 -8.87
C ILE A 50 -2.33 1.73 -10.38
N VAL A 51 -3.34 2.24 -11.08
CA VAL A 51 -3.40 2.23 -12.55
C VAL A 51 -3.73 3.61 -13.12
N ASP A 52 -3.19 3.92 -14.30
CA ASP A 52 -3.46 5.20 -15.02
C ASP A 52 -4.51 5.04 -16.15
N PHE A 53 -5.35 4.01 -16.07
CA PHE A 53 -6.46 3.77 -16.98
C PHE A 53 -7.75 3.46 -16.23
N HIS A 54 -8.88 3.46 -16.93
CA HIS A 54 -10.16 3.04 -16.38
C HIS A 54 -10.27 1.53 -16.50
N LEU A 55 -10.25 0.85 -15.36
CA LEU A 55 -10.47 -0.60 -15.28
C LEU A 55 -11.96 -0.91 -15.12
N PHE A 56 -12.66 -0.09 -14.34
CA PHE A 56 -14.11 -0.15 -14.10
C PHE A 56 -14.81 1.05 -14.73
N ASP A 57 -16.13 1.10 -14.60
CA ASP A 57 -16.95 2.20 -15.10
C ASP A 57 -16.42 3.56 -14.55
N PRO A 58 -16.20 4.58 -15.40
CA PRO A 58 -15.75 5.89 -14.94
C PRO A 58 -16.68 6.60 -13.95
N ASP A 59 -17.97 6.22 -13.90
CA ASP A 59 -18.94 6.77 -12.96
C ASP A 59 -18.88 6.10 -11.59
N GLU A 60 -18.22 4.94 -11.46
CA GLU A 60 -17.95 4.29 -10.18
C GLU A 60 -16.79 4.96 -9.42
N GLU A 61 -16.63 4.62 -8.13
CA GLU A 61 -15.57 5.19 -7.29
C GLU A 61 -14.16 4.88 -7.83
N ALA A 62 -13.24 5.83 -7.66
CA ALA A 62 -11.85 5.68 -8.10
C ALA A 62 -11.09 4.54 -7.38
N LEU A 63 -11.54 4.14 -6.19
CA LEU A 63 -10.97 3.06 -5.39
C LEU A 63 -11.98 1.92 -5.27
N GLN A 64 -11.65 0.77 -5.85
CA GLN A 64 -12.48 -0.43 -5.78
C GLN A 64 -11.79 -1.49 -4.94
N SER A 65 -12.47 -1.96 -3.89
CA SER A 65 -11.95 -2.95 -2.94
C SER A 65 -12.79 -4.22 -2.94
N PHE A 66 -12.13 -5.34 -3.20
CA PHE A 66 -12.72 -6.67 -3.29
C PHE A 66 -12.20 -7.56 -2.17
N SER A 67 -13.11 -8.36 -1.60
CA SER A 67 -12.82 -9.31 -0.54
C SER A 67 -13.79 -10.48 -0.62
N LEU A 68 -13.37 -11.64 -0.10
CA LEU A 68 -14.25 -12.80 -0.01
C LEU A 68 -15.38 -12.54 0.99
N ARG A 69 -16.63 -12.80 0.58
CA ARG A 69 -17.83 -12.59 1.38
C ARG A 69 -18.77 -13.78 1.26
N ASN A 70 -19.66 -13.93 2.23
CA ASN A 70 -20.76 -14.88 2.18
C ASN A 70 -21.93 -14.27 1.39
N ASP A 71 -22.34 -14.93 0.32
CA ASP A 71 -23.36 -14.39 -0.60
C ASP A 71 -24.75 -14.19 0.04
N LYS A 72 -25.08 -14.91 1.12
CA LYS A 72 -26.39 -14.82 1.77
C LYS A 72 -26.51 -13.66 2.75
N ASN A 73 -25.42 -13.27 3.39
CA ASN A 73 -25.45 -12.29 4.47
C ASN A 73 -24.40 -11.18 4.32
N ALA A 74 -23.67 -11.16 3.20
CA ALA A 74 -22.62 -10.22 2.85
C ALA A 74 -21.47 -10.09 3.87
N ARG A 75 -21.38 -10.98 4.87
CA ARG A 75 -20.30 -10.94 5.87
C ARG A 75 -18.99 -11.35 5.24
N LEU A 76 -17.91 -10.66 5.64
CA LEU A 76 -16.56 -11.01 5.23
C LEU A 76 -16.19 -12.43 5.68
N TYR A 77 -15.53 -13.16 4.79
CA TYR A 77 -14.89 -14.43 5.13
C TYR A 77 -13.56 -14.15 5.83
N LEU A 78 -13.51 -14.45 7.13
CA LEU A 78 -12.34 -14.19 7.97
C LEU A 78 -11.60 -15.49 8.29
N GLY A 79 -10.27 -15.40 8.27
CA GLY A 79 -9.39 -16.49 8.72
C GLY A 79 -9.37 -16.63 10.25
N ARG A 80 -8.53 -17.56 10.74
CA ARG A 80 -8.41 -17.90 12.17
C ARG A 80 -8.13 -16.69 13.07
N LYS A 81 -7.38 -15.70 12.57
CA LYS A 81 -7.03 -14.46 13.29
C LYS A 81 -8.06 -13.33 13.10
N GLN A 82 -9.29 -13.63 12.69
CA GLN A 82 -10.36 -12.65 12.45
C GLN A 82 -9.99 -11.56 11.43
N GLN A 83 -9.20 -11.93 10.42
CA GLN A 83 -8.73 -11.03 9.37
C GLN A 83 -9.06 -11.61 7.99
N PRO A 84 -9.34 -10.77 6.97
CA PRO A 84 -9.53 -11.23 5.60
C PRO A 84 -8.29 -11.97 5.10
N LEU A 85 -8.46 -13.12 4.45
CA LEU A 85 -7.32 -13.88 3.91
C LEU A 85 -6.74 -13.23 2.65
N LEU A 86 -7.62 -12.75 1.78
CA LEU A 86 -7.28 -12.11 0.52
C LEU A 86 -8.07 -10.80 0.43
N SER A 87 -7.38 -9.71 0.16
CA SER A 87 -7.98 -8.43 -0.18
C SER A 87 -7.33 -7.90 -1.46
N LEU A 88 -8.14 -7.48 -2.42
CA LEU A 88 -7.68 -6.92 -3.68
C LEU A 88 -8.22 -5.51 -3.83
N CYS A 89 -7.36 -4.57 -4.16
CA CYS A 89 -7.68 -3.16 -4.27
C CYS A 89 -7.16 -2.62 -5.60
N PHE A 90 -8.00 -1.86 -6.28
CA PHE A 90 -7.67 -1.16 -7.51
C PHE A 90 -7.92 0.33 -7.29
N PHE A 91 -6.88 1.12 -7.52
CA PHE A 91 -6.94 2.56 -7.45
C PHE A 91 -6.65 3.15 -8.83
N SER A 92 -7.68 3.73 -9.45
CA SER A 92 -7.53 4.42 -10.73
C SER A 92 -7.09 5.86 -10.49
N LEU A 93 -5.93 6.21 -11.05
CA LEU A 93 -5.48 7.59 -11.12
C LEU A 93 -6.33 8.36 -12.13
N LYS A 94 -6.84 7.75 -13.19
CA LYS A 94 -7.59 8.47 -14.21
C LYS A 94 -9.03 8.82 -13.79
N ASN A 95 -9.61 8.05 -12.87
CA ASN A 95 -10.98 8.26 -12.40
C ASN A 95 -11.11 9.56 -11.57
N LYS A 96 -12.11 10.38 -11.89
CA LYS A 96 -12.40 11.66 -11.23
C LYS A 96 -13.42 11.54 -10.10
N ASN A 97 -14.11 10.41 -9.99
CA ASN A 97 -15.04 10.12 -8.92
C ASN A 97 -14.28 9.79 -7.63
N VAL A 98 -13.73 10.84 -7.03
CA VAL A 98 -13.02 10.83 -5.76
C VAL A 98 -13.47 12.05 -4.97
N GLU A 99 -13.77 11.86 -3.69
CA GLU A 99 -14.18 12.96 -2.83
C GLU A 99 -13.06 14.02 -2.74
N PRO A 100 -13.35 15.30 -3.02
CA PRO A 100 -12.35 16.37 -2.92
C PRO A 100 -11.77 16.49 -1.51
N ASN A 101 -10.46 16.74 -1.40
CA ASN A 101 -9.71 16.84 -0.13
C ASN A 101 -9.75 15.58 0.75
N SER A 102 -10.28 14.46 0.26
CA SER A 102 -10.16 13.18 0.95
C SER A 102 -8.69 12.70 0.95
N PRO A 103 -8.30 11.83 1.90
CA PRO A 103 -7.04 11.10 1.82
C PRO A 103 -6.74 10.49 0.45
N LEU A 104 -7.78 9.94 -0.20
CA LEU A 104 -7.66 9.30 -1.50
C LEU A 104 -7.33 10.31 -2.60
N ALA A 105 -7.94 11.50 -2.58
CA ALA A 105 -7.61 12.57 -3.53
C ALA A 105 -6.15 13.04 -3.38
N HIS A 106 -5.65 13.14 -2.14
CA HIS A 106 -4.25 13.49 -1.89
C HIS A 106 -3.28 12.40 -2.36
N TRP A 107 -3.61 11.12 -2.15
CA TRP A 107 -2.85 10.02 -2.75
C TRP A 107 -2.88 10.06 -4.28
N GLN A 108 -4.04 10.34 -4.88
CA GLN A 108 -4.16 10.45 -6.33
C GLN A 108 -3.27 11.56 -6.90
N TYR A 109 -3.28 12.73 -6.25
CA TYR A 109 -2.45 13.86 -6.63
C TYR A 109 -0.96 13.51 -6.51
N PHE A 110 -0.56 12.88 -5.40
CA PHE A 110 0.82 12.46 -5.18
C PHE A 110 1.30 11.44 -6.20
N PHE A 111 0.53 10.39 -6.49
CA PHE A 111 0.94 9.39 -7.48
C PHE A 111 0.99 9.95 -8.92
N LYS A 112 0.19 10.98 -9.24
CA LYS A 112 0.21 11.63 -10.56
C LYS A 112 1.35 12.61 -10.73
N THR A 113 1.64 13.41 -9.71
CA THR A 113 2.51 14.59 -9.83
C THR A 113 3.86 14.41 -9.15
N GLY A 114 3.96 13.46 -8.22
CA GLY A 114 5.07 13.34 -7.28
C GLY A 114 4.99 14.35 -6.13
N GLU A 115 4.05 15.30 -6.13
CA GLU A 115 3.98 16.39 -5.15
C GLU A 115 2.92 16.16 -4.07
N VAL A 116 3.03 16.89 -2.96
CA VAL A 116 2.06 16.83 -1.85
C VAL A 116 1.53 18.21 -1.55
N THR A 117 0.20 18.34 -1.50
CA THR A 117 -0.48 19.59 -1.15
C THR A 117 -0.30 19.94 0.33
N GLU A 118 -0.34 21.22 0.69
CA GLU A 118 -0.20 21.69 2.09
C GLU A 118 -1.22 21.05 3.05
N ASN A 119 -2.46 20.84 2.57
CA ASN A 119 -3.55 20.25 3.36
C ASN A 119 -3.50 18.72 3.44
N ALA A 120 -2.51 18.07 2.81
CA ALA A 120 -2.44 16.61 2.84
C ALA A 120 -2.16 16.09 4.26
N PRO A 121 -2.70 14.91 4.62
CA PRO A 121 -2.36 14.22 5.86
C PRO A 121 -0.86 14.00 6.05
N ASP A 122 -0.41 14.04 7.31
CA ASP A 122 1.01 13.96 7.66
C ASP A 122 1.69 12.68 7.16
N TYR A 123 0.99 11.56 7.12
CA TYR A 123 1.55 10.31 6.60
C TYR A 123 1.84 10.35 5.10
N ILE A 124 1.10 11.15 4.31
CA ILE A 124 1.37 11.34 2.87
C ILE A 124 2.59 12.25 2.69
N LYS A 125 2.69 13.32 3.48
CA LYS A 125 3.89 14.17 3.55
C LYS A 125 5.12 13.36 3.96
N ALA A 126 4.98 12.44 4.91
CA ALA A 126 6.03 11.53 5.30
C ALA A 126 6.40 10.55 4.18
N ALA A 127 5.43 10.05 3.41
CA ALA A 127 5.69 9.22 2.25
C ALA A 127 6.51 9.96 1.18
N LYS A 128 6.16 11.22 0.84
CA LYS A 128 6.97 12.08 -0.04
C LYS A 128 8.40 12.22 0.44
N LYS A 129 8.59 12.58 1.72
CA LYS A 129 9.94 12.68 2.32
C LYS A 129 10.76 11.40 2.19
N ARG A 130 10.13 10.23 2.36
CA ARG A 130 10.80 8.93 2.19
C ARG A 130 11.19 8.72 0.73
N ILE A 131 10.29 8.97 -0.21
CA ILE A 131 10.58 8.82 -1.64
C ILE A 131 11.71 9.76 -2.07
N ASP A 132 11.65 11.03 -1.67
CA ASP A 132 12.68 12.02 -1.94
C ASP A 132 14.04 11.55 -1.43
N PHE A 133 14.09 11.03 -0.20
CA PHE A 133 15.32 10.49 0.38
C PHE A 133 15.91 9.33 -0.45
N TYR A 134 15.06 8.45 -1.00
CA TYR A 134 15.54 7.34 -1.84
C TYR A 134 15.97 7.77 -3.24
N GLN A 135 15.52 8.93 -3.72
CA GLN A 135 15.94 9.51 -5.01
C GLN A 135 17.29 10.24 -4.94
N LEU A 136 17.77 10.57 -3.74
CA LEU A 136 19.08 11.17 -3.53
C LEU A 136 20.23 10.20 -3.86
N ASP A 137 21.38 10.77 -4.19
CA ASP A 137 22.61 9.99 -4.28
C ASP A 137 23.15 9.58 -2.89
N GLU A 138 24.18 8.73 -2.87
CA GLU A 138 24.73 8.19 -1.62
C GLU A 138 25.42 9.26 -0.75
N GLU A 139 25.97 10.31 -1.33
CA GLU A 139 26.60 11.40 -0.56
C GLU A 139 25.55 12.34 0.04
N GLU A 140 24.50 12.65 -0.71
CA GLU A 140 23.34 13.39 -0.25
C GLU A 140 22.61 12.66 0.89
N LYS A 141 22.41 11.34 0.77
CA LYS A 141 21.84 10.51 1.85
C LYS A 141 22.70 10.56 3.11
N LYS A 142 24.03 10.41 3.00
CA LYS A 142 24.96 10.50 4.14
C LYS A 142 24.88 11.87 4.80
N MET A 143 24.76 12.95 4.03
CA MET A 143 24.67 14.30 4.55
C MET A 143 23.38 14.49 5.36
N ILE A 144 22.23 14.04 4.83
CA ILE A 144 20.95 14.10 5.55
C ILE A 144 21.00 13.28 6.84
N MET A 145 21.50 12.05 6.79
CA MET A 145 21.63 11.20 7.99
C MET A 145 22.52 11.86 9.06
N ARG A 146 23.59 12.57 8.67
CA ARG A 146 24.44 13.32 9.61
C ARG A 146 23.69 14.48 10.25
N ILE A 147 22.91 15.24 9.47
CA ILE A 147 22.10 16.35 9.97
C ILE A 147 21.01 15.85 10.93
N ASP A 148 20.32 14.77 10.59
CA ASP A 148 19.27 14.19 11.42
C ASP A 148 19.84 13.63 12.73
N LYS A 149 21.00 12.97 12.66
CA LYS A 149 21.72 12.51 13.86
C LYS A 149 22.10 13.69 14.76
N ALA A 150 22.63 14.78 14.19
CA ALA A 150 22.99 15.98 14.96
C ALA A 150 21.76 16.65 15.60
N LYS A 151 20.63 16.71 14.89
CA LYS A 151 19.36 17.21 15.43
C LYS A 151 18.83 16.33 16.57
N ALA A 152 18.91 15.01 16.44
CA ALA A 152 18.47 14.08 17.47
C ALA A 152 19.30 14.20 18.76
N ILE A 153 20.63 14.34 18.63
CA ILE A 153 21.53 14.59 19.77
C ILE A 153 21.15 15.90 20.46
N LYS A 154 21.03 17.00 19.71
CA LYS A 154 20.67 18.31 20.26
C LYS A 154 19.31 18.31 20.94
N LYS A 155 18.33 17.58 20.39
CA LYS A 155 17.00 17.44 21.01
C LYS A 155 17.08 16.68 22.33
N ALA A 156 17.83 15.57 22.37
CA ALA A 156 18.04 14.81 23.60
C ALA A 156 18.73 15.68 24.66
N GLU A 157 19.75 16.46 24.31
CA GLU A 157 20.42 17.38 25.24
C GLU A 157 19.49 18.45 25.83
N ILE A 158 18.51 18.92 25.06
CA ILE A 158 17.48 19.86 25.54
C ILE A 158 16.46 19.15 26.45
N ASP A 159 16.05 17.93 26.10
CA ASP A 159 15.06 17.16 26.87
C ASP A 159 15.63 16.65 28.23
N TYR A 160 16.96 16.60 28.38
CA TYR A 160 17.66 16.22 29.62
C TYR A 160 18.15 17.42 30.46
N ALA A 161 17.89 18.67 30.03
CA ALA A 161 18.28 19.91 30.73
C ALA A 161 17.09 20.55 31.46
#